data_AF-A0A1G6GFF3-F1
#
_entry.id   AF-A0A1G6GFF3-F1
#
_cell.length_a   1.000
_cell.length_b   1.000
_cell.length_c   1.000
_cell.angle_alpha   90.00
_cell.angle_beta   90.00
_cell.angle_gamma   90.00
#
_symmetry.space_group_name_H-M   'P 1'
#
loop_
_entity.id
_entity.type
_entity.pdbx_description
1 polymer ?
#
loop_
_entity_poly.entity_id
_entity_poly.type
_entity_poly.pdbx_seq_one_letter_code
_entity_poly.pdbx_strand_id
1 'polypeptide(L)'
;MIIDTRSSVPPYEQLRRRIAAQIDTGELEADSRLPTVRELARQTGLANNTAARVYRELEAAGYIRTEGRRGTFVAARPEVLVDASRGAIERDPVAFCTNAEIALLRPEAFADQTVLDMWVDSEFTMVHRDGRLLARREALEVMCADAAYRPAIEDLVADRPGPSLVVLTYLARRGSGVWRHSTLWVGQAGSWRCRCRQSTPVRD
;
A
#
# COMPACT_ATOMS: atom_id res chain seq x y z
N MET A 1 -0.34 -23.11 5.34
CA MET A 1 -0.24 -23.04 3.86
C MET A 1 0.12 -24.43 3.34
N ILE A 2 -0.70 -25.06 2.50
CA ILE A 2 -0.48 -26.45 2.05
C ILE A 2 -0.02 -26.45 0.59
N ILE A 3 1.02 -27.22 0.27
CA ILE A 3 1.52 -27.43 -1.11
C ILE A 3 1.15 -28.85 -1.54
N ASP A 4 0.53 -29.00 -2.72
CA ASP A 4 0.17 -30.33 -3.23
C ASP A 4 1.29 -30.87 -4.10
N THR A 5 2.05 -31.82 -3.56
CA THR A 5 3.18 -32.45 -4.26
C THR A 5 2.75 -33.43 -5.36
N ARG A 6 1.46 -33.76 -5.47
CA ARG A 6 0.90 -34.61 -6.54
C ARG A 6 0.33 -33.82 -7.71
N SER A 7 0.29 -32.49 -7.61
CA SER A 7 -0.16 -31.60 -8.67
C SER A 7 0.87 -31.51 -9.81
N SER A 8 0.39 -31.33 -11.04
CA SER A 8 1.23 -31.05 -12.21
C SER A 8 1.84 -29.65 -12.18
N VAL A 9 1.37 -28.76 -11.29
CA VAL A 9 1.93 -27.43 -11.09
C VAL A 9 3.16 -27.55 -10.17
N PRO A 10 4.33 -27.02 -10.55
CA PRO A 10 5.51 -27.06 -9.70
C PRO A 10 5.26 -26.45 -8.30
N PRO A 11 5.80 -27.01 -7.21
CA PRO A 11 5.59 -26.52 -5.84
C PRO A 11 5.90 -25.03 -5.65
N TYR A 12 6.93 -24.50 -6.33
CA TYR A 12 7.26 -23.07 -6.29
C TYR A 12 6.13 -22.21 -6.87
N GLU A 13 5.55 -22.65 -7.98
CA GLU A 13 4.52 -21.93 -8.71
C GLU A 13 3.19 -21.97 -7.96
N GLN A 14 2.89 -23.09 -7.30
CA GLN A 14 1.75 -23.18 -6.37
C GLN A 14 1.88 -22.17 -5.22
N LEU A 15 3.06 -22.09 -4.60
CA LEU A 15 3.30 -21.15 -3.51
C LEU A 15 3.20 -19.70 -3.99
N ARG A 16 3.84 -19.37 -5.11
CA ARG A 16 3.82 -18.04 -5.72
C ARG A 16 2.39 -17.59 -6.01
N ARG A 17 1.61 -18.41 -6.71
CA ARG A 17 0.20 -18.11 -7.03
C ARG A 17 -0.66 -17.93 -5.80
N ARG A 18 -0.41 -18.71 -4.75
CA ARG A 18 -1.20 -18.65 -3.52
C ARG A 18 -0.91 -17.39 -2.71
N ILE A 19 0.36 -16.98 -2.57
CA ILE A 19 0.70 -15.69 -1.94
C ILE A 19 0.11 -14.53 -2.76
N ALA A 20 0.29 -14.56 -4.08
CA ALA A 20 -0.29 -13.55 -4.98
C ALA A 20 -1.81 -13.44 -4.79
N ALA A 21 -2.53 -14.57 -4.83
CA ALA A 21 -3.98 -14.59 -4.64
C ALA A 21 -4.40 -14.06 -3.26
N GLN A 22 -3.67 -14.37 -2.18
CA GLN A 22 -3.97 -13.84 -0.85
C GLN A 22 -3.78 -12.32 -0.76
N ILE A 23 -2.78 -11.79 -1.46
CA ILE A 23 -2.59 -10.35 -1.59
C ILE A 23 -3.72 -9.74 -2.43
N ASP A 24 -4.08 -10.38 -3.54
CA ASP A 24 -5.12 -9.92 -4.45
C ASP A 24 -6.52 -9.91 -3.81
N THR A 25 -6.81 -10.86 -2.92
CA THR A 25 -8.08 -10.94 -2.18
C THR A 25 -8.10 -10.08 -0.91
N GLY A 26 -6.97 -9.47 -0.55
CA GLY A 26 -6.82 -8.71 0.69
C GLY A 26 -6.72 -9.56 1.96
N GLU A 27 -6.54 -10.89 1.85
CA GLU A 27 -6.23 -11.76 3.01
C GLU A 27 -4.84 -11.43 3.58
N LEU A 28 -3.91 -11.03 2.71
CA LEU A 28 -2.64 -10.41 3.08
C LEU A 28 -2.69 -8.91 2.75
N GLU A 29 -2.89 -8.11 3.78
CA GLU A 29 -3.02 -6.65 3.67
C GLU A 29 -1.69 -6.00 3.25
N ALA A 30 -1.76 -4.81 2.63
CA ALA A 30 -0.54 -4.07 2.29
C ALA A 30 0.22 -3.71 3.57
N ASP A 31 1.55 -3.64 3.45
CA ASP A 31 2.49 -3.44 4.57
C ASP A 31 2.44 -4.51 5.68
N SER A 32 1.63 -5.57 5.52
CA SER A 32 1.76 -6.74 6.39
C SER A 32 3.13 -7.39 6.21
N ARG A 33 3.75 -7.74 7.33
CA ARG A 33 5.07 -8.37 7.34
C ARG A 33 4.93 -9.84 6.96
N LEU A 34 5.67 -10.24 5.93
CA LEU A 34 5.74 -11.64 5.51
C LEU A 34 6.78 -12.42 6.33
N PRO A 35 6.61 -13.75 6.45
CA PRO A 35 7.62 -14.61 7.05
C PRO A 35 8.97 -14.45 6.37
N THR A 36 10.06 -14.67 7.09
CA THR A 36 11.39 -14.78 6.48
C THR A 36 11.46 -15.96 5.51
N VAL A 37 12.42 -15.96 4.58
CA VAL A 37 12.65 -17.10 3.66
C VAL A 37 12.77 -18.43 4.41
N ARG A 38 13.48 -18.44 5.54
CA ARG A 38 13.67 -19.65 6.37
C ARG A 38 12.38 -20.11 7.02
N GLU A 39 11.56 -19.18 7.52
CA GLU A 39 10.26 -19.50 8.10
C GLU A 39 9.28 -20.00 7.05
N LEU A 40 9.24 -19.36 5.87
CA LEU A 40 8.40 -19.78 4.76
C LEU A 40 8.77 -21.19 4.29
N ALA A 41 10.07 -21.46 4.12
CA ALA A 41 10.58 -22.79 3.79
C ALA A 41 10.13 -23.84 4.83
N ARG A 42 10.27 -23.53 6.13
CA ARG A 42 9.83 -24.41 7.22
C ARG A 42 8.31 -24.65 7.22
N GLN A 43 7.52 -23.61 6.97
CA GLN A 43 6.06 -23.70 6.95
C GLN A 43 5.51 -24.47 5.75
N THR A 44 6.22 -24.43 4.61
CA THR A 44 5.77 -25.02 3.34
C THR A 44 6.45 -26.34 3.00
N GLY A 45 7.53 -26.69 3.72
CA GLY A 45 8.37 -27.86 3.43
C GLY A 45 9.26 -27.70 2.20
N LEU A 46 9.38 -26.49 1.64
CA LEU A 46 10.21 -26.21 0.47
C LEU A 46 11.67 -25.95 0.85
N ALA A 47 12.59 -26.17 -0.10
CA ALA A 47 13.97 -25.73 0.06
C ALA A 47 14.08 -24.20 0.18
N ASN A 48 15.01 -23.70 0.99
CA ASN A 48 15.25 -22.26 1.18
C ASN A 48 15.46 -21.51 -0.14
N ASN A 49 16.20 -22.10 -1.09
CA ASN A 49 16.44 -21.48 -2.39
C ASN A 49 15.14 -21.31 -3.22
N THR A 50 14.21 -22.25 -3.07
CA THR A 50 12.90 -22.20 -3.72
C THR A 50 12.02 -21.12 -3.09
N ALA A 51 11.98 -21.04 -1.76
CA ALA A 51 11.27 -19.97 -1.05
C ALA A 51 11.84 -18.58 -1.41
N ALA A 52 13.18 -18.45 -1.46
CA ALA A 52 13.84 -17.22 -1.88
C ALA A 52 13.52 -16.85 -3.34
N ARG A 53 13.40 -17.84 -4.23
CA ARG A 53 12.98 -17.61 -5.62
C ARG A 53 11.54 -17.09 -5.69
N VAL A 54 10.63 -17.66 -4.92
CA VAL A 54 9.23 -17.20 -4.87
C VAL A 54 9.16 -15.73 -4.46
N TYR A 55 9.87 -15.33 -3.41
CA TYR A 55 9.90 -13.92 -2.99
C TYR A 55 10.50 -13.00 -4.05
N ARG A 56 11.60 -13.39 -4.71
CA ARG A 56 12.17 -12.60 -5.81
C ARG A 56 11.18 -12.41 -6.96
N GLU A 57 10.45 -13.45 -7.34
CA GLU A 57 9.46 -13.35 -8.43
C GLU A 57 8.24 -12.52 -8.03
N LEU A 58 7.78 -12.62 -6.77
CA LEU A 58 6.71 -11.76 -6.24
C LEU A 58 7.14 -10.30 -6.14
N GLU A 59 8.38 -10.04 -5.75
CA GLU A 59 8.94 -8.68 -5.67
C GLU A 59 9.09 -8.07 -7.06
N ALA A 60 9.61 -8.85 -8.03
CA ALA A 60 9.69 -8.43 -9.43
C ALA A 60 8.31 -8.15 -10.05
N ALA A 61 7.28 -8.88 -9.63
CA ALA A 61 5.91 -8.68 -10.05
C ALA A 61 5.16 -7.61 -9.21
N GLY A 62 5.84 -6.94 -8.27
CA GLY A 62 5.29 -5.84 -7.49
C GLY A 62 4.33 -6.24 -6.36
N TYR A 63 4.23 -7.52 -6.02
CA TYR A 63 3.37 -8.01 -4.92
C TYR A 63 3.97 -7.77 -3.53
N ILE A 64 5.29 -7.75 -3.43
CA ILE A 64 6.00 -7.60 -2.16
C ILE A 64 7.18 -6.65 -2.31
N ARG A 65 7.72 -6.18 -1.19
CA ARG A 65 8.88 -5.30 -1.12
C ARG A 65 9.80 -5.72 0.02
N THR A 66 11.10 -5.72 -0.21
CA THR A 66 12.10 -6.05 0.81
C THR A 66 12.78 -4.78 1.34
N GLU A 67 12.68 -4.53 2.65
CA GLU A 67 13.32 -3.41 3.34
C GLU A 67 14.58 -3.83 4.12
N GLY A 68 15.47 -4.58 3.46
CA GLY A 68 16.74 -5.03 4.05
C GLY A 68 16.56 -5.71 5.42
N ARG A 69 17.05 -5.08 6.49
CA ARG A 69 16.96 -5.62 7.87
C ARG A 69 15.55 -5.60 8.47
N ARG A 70 14.63 -4.78 7.95
CA ARG A 70 13.25 -4.71 8.46
C ARG A 70 12.42 -5.92 8.03
N GLY A 71 12.78 -6.55 6.92
CA GLY A 71 12.12 -7.75 6.41
C GLY A 71 11.39 -7.50 5.10
N THR A 72 10.48 -8.41 4.77
CA THR A 72 9.71 -8.39 3.53
C THR A 72 8.25 -8.09 3.86
N PHE A 73 7.63 -7.21 3.09
CA PHE A 73 6.28 -6.71 3.33
C PHE A 73 5.45 -6.79 2.05
N VAL A 74 4.14 -6.93 2.18
CA VAL A 74 3.22 -6.85 1.05
C VAL A 74 3.22 -5.45 0.47
N ALA A 75 3.28 -5.33 -0.85
CA ALA A 75 3.26 -4.05 -1.54
C ALA A 75 1.82 -3.57 -1.70
N ALA A 76 1.57 -2.28 -1.44
CA ALA A 76 0.33 -1.63 -1.86
C ALA A 76 0.27 -1.56 -3.40
N ARG A 77 -0.61 -2.35 -4.01
CA ARG A 77 -0.80 -2.39 -5.46
C ARG A 77 -2.09 -1.67 -5.86
N PRO A 78 -2.01 -0.65 -6.73
CA PRO A 78 -3.18 0.11 -7.17
C PRO A 78 -4.27 -0.74 -7.83
N GLU A 79 -3.86 -1.62 -8.74
CA GLU A 79 -4.75 -2.46 -9.56
C GLU A 79 -5.61 -3.44 -8.75
N VAL A 80 -5.04 -4.01 -7.68
CA VAL A 80 -5.73 -4.95 -6.77
C VAL A 80 -6.81 -4.26 -5.95
N LEU A 81 -6.51 -3.04 -5.50
CA LEU A 81 -7.45 -2.22 -4.74
C LEU A 81 -8.59 -1.68 -5.63
N VAL A 82 -8.38 -1.61 -6.95
CA VAL A 82 -9.39 -1.24 -7.95
C VAL A 82 -10.35 -2.41 -8.24
N ASP A 83 -9.90 -3.66 -8.36
CA ASP A 83 -10.80 -4.82 -8.57
C ASP A 83 -11.52 -5.29 -7.29
N ALA A 84 -10.95 -5.09 -6.10
CA ALA A 84 -11.61 -5.40 -4.82
C ALA A 84 -12.75 -4.43 -4.45
N SER A 85 -12.95 -3.36 -5.23
CA SER A 85 -13.63 -2.12 -4.84
C SER A 85 -15.17 -2.10 -4.87
N ARG A 86 -15.86 -3.24 -4.84
CA ARG A 86 -17.30 -3.25 -4.50
C ARG A 86 -17.65 -3.99 -3.22
N GLY A 87 -16.92 -5.05 -2.87
CA GLY A 87 -17.19 -5.86 -1.68
C GLY A 87 -16.24 -5.62 -0.50
N ALA A 88 -14.99 -5.23 -0.77
CA ALA A 88 -13.99 -4.99 0.28
C ALA A 88 -14.15 -3.61 0.94
N ILE A 89 -14.59 -2.61 0.18
CA ILE A 89 -14.83 -1.24 0.66
C ILE A 89 -15.87 -1.17 1.79
N GLU A 90 -16.93 -1.99 1.72
CA GLU A 90 -17.95 -2.02 2.78
C GLU A 90 -17.49 -2.77 4.04
N ARG A 91 -16.59 -3.76 3.91
CA ARG A 91 -16.17 -4.60 5.05
C ARG A 91 -15.17 -3.90 5.96
N ASP A 92 -14.17 -3.23 5.39
CA ASP A 92 -13.17 -2.52 6.17
C ASP A 92 -12.67 -1.24 5.45
N PRO A 93 -13.37 -0.12 5.68
CA PRO A 93 -12.94 1.18 5.17
C PRO A 93 -11.55 1.63 5.62
N VAL A 94 -11.12 1.24 6.82
CA VAL A 94 -9.84 1.67 7.37
C VAL A 94 -8.70 0.97 6.64
N ALA A 95 -8.82 -0.34 6.45
CA ALA A 95 -7.85 -1.11 5.67
C ALA A 95 -7.78 -0.59 4.23
N PHE A 96 -8.93 -0.33 3.59
CA PHE A 96 -8.96 0.25 2.25
C PHE A 96 -8.22 1.59 2.18
N CYS A 97 -8.59 2.57 3.01
CA CYS A 97 -7.99 3.91 2.97
C CYS A 97 -6.49 3.85 3.27
N THR A 98 -6.07 2.99 4.20
CA THR A 98 -4.66 2.77 4.53
C THR A 98 -3.88 2.26 3.32
N ASN A 99 -4.37 1.21 2.66
CA ASN A 99 -3.71 0.64 1.49
C ASN A 99 -3.68 1.62 0.31
N ALA A 100 -4.78 2.34 0.08
CA ALA A 100 -4.87 3.35 -0.97
C ALA A 100 -3.92 4.54 -0.69
N GLU A 101 -3.79 4.97 0.56
CA GLU A 101 -2.83 6.01 0.95
C GLU A 101 -1.39 5.61 0.70
N ILE A 102 -1.02 4.38 1.09
CA ILE A 102 0.33 3.84 0.86
C ILE A 102 0.61 3.76 -0.65
N ALA A 103 -0.38 3.36 -1.45
CA ALA A 103 -0.26 3.36 -2.90
C ALA A 103 -0.10 4.79 -3.46
N LEU A 104 -0.88 5.77 -2.98
CA LEU A 104 -0.77 7.20 -3.35
C LEU A 104 0.49 7.89 -2.81
N LEU A 105 1.40 7.18 -2.14
CA LEU A 105 2.75 7.66 -1.85
C LEU A 105 3.77 7.22 -2.91
N ARG A 106 3.31 6.46 -3.90
CA ARG A 106 4.16 5.88 -4.94
C ARG A 106 3.82 6.51 -6.30
N PRO A 107 4.83 6.89 -7.11
CA PRO A 107 4.68 7.45 -8.45
C PRO A 107 3.89 6.56 -9.40
N GLU A 108 3.94 5.23 -9.22
CA GLU A 108 3.16 4.31 -10.06
C GLU A 108 1.65 4.59 -9.95
N ALA A 109 1.15 4.98 -8.77
CA ALA A 109 -0.25 5.36 -8.61
C ALA A 109 -0.61 6.66 -9.35
N PHE A 110 0.39 7.53 -9.59
CA PHE A 110 0.20 8.78 -10.31
C PHE A 110 0.35 8.63 -11.83
N ALA A 111 0.94 7.53 -12.30
CA ALA A 111 1.01 7.22 -13.73
C ALA A 111 -0.34 6.74 -14.29
N ASP A 112 -1.27 6.33 -13.42
CA ASP A 112 -2.60 5.82 -13.79
C ASP A 112 -3.70 6.83 -13.44
N GLN A 113 -4.25 7.48 -14.47
CA GLN A 113 -5.34 8.44 -14.32
C GLN A 113 -6.60 7.81 -13.70
N THR A 114 -6.84 6.51 -13.94
CA THR A 114 -7.99 5.79 -13.39
C THR A 114 -7.90 5.69 -11.88
N VAL A 115 -6.71 5.38 -11.35
CA VAL A 115 -6.45 5.33 -9.91
C VAL A 115 -6.68 6.69 -9.27
N LEU A 116 -6.17 7.76 -9.88
CA LEU A 116 -6.36 9.12 -9.39
C LEU A 116 -7.83 9.54 -9.39
N ASP A 117 -8.59 9.20 -10.43
CA ASP A 117 -10.01 9.54 -10.51
C ASP A 117 -10.87 8.69 -9.58
N MET A 118 -10.39 7.50 -9.17
CA MET A 118 -11.07 6.65 -8.21
C MET A 118 -10.78 7.05 -6.76
N TRP A 119 -9.55 7.41 -6.42
CA TRP A 119 -9.14 7.58 -5.01
C TRP A 119 -8.83 9.00 -4.60
N VAL A 120 -8.63 9.92 -5.54
CA VAL A 120 -8.41 11.33 -5.23
C VAL A 120 -9.69 12.07 -5.55
N ASP A 121 -10.30 12.66 -4.53
CA ASP A 121 -11.54 13.43 -4.66
C ASP A 121 -11.37 14.57 -5.68
N SER A 122 -12.43 14.94 -6.38
CA SER A 122 -12.37 16.06 -7.35
C SER A 122 -12.07 17.39 -6.65
N GLU A 123 -12.49 17.53 -5.40
CA GLU A 123 -12.24 18.68 -4.52
C GLU A 123 -11.00 18.47 -3.65
N PHE A 124 -10.08 17.59 -4.05
CA PHE A 124 -8.87 17.31 -3.29
C PHE A 124 -8.01 18.56 -3.09
N THR A 125 -7.51 18.73 -1.87
CA THR A 125 -6.60 19.81 -1.50
C THR A 125 -5.38 19.28 -0.75
N MET A 126 -4.26 19.97 -0.89
CA MET A 126 -3.04 19.65 -0.16
C MET A 126 -2.48 20.86 0.57
N VAL A 127 -2.18 20.72 1.86
CA VAL A 127 -1.28 21.64 2.55
C VAL A 127 0.15 21.15 2.34
N HIS A 128 0.88 21.83 1.47
CA HIS A 128 2.27 21.53 1.15
C HIS A 128 3.19 21.88 2.34
N ARG A 129 4.41 21.32 2.34
CA ARG A 129 5.39 21.46 3.43
C ARG A 129 5.86 22.89 3.70
N ASP A 130 5.64 23.81 2.76
CA ASP A 130 5.91 25.25 2.90
C ASP A 130 4.70 26.04 3.43
N GLY A 131 3.60 25.36 3.76
CA GLY A 131 2.38 25.93 4.29
C GLY A 131 1.37 26.39 3.22
N ARG A 132 1.68 26.27 1.92
CA ARG A 132 0.73 26.63 0.86
C ARG A 132 -0.40 25.60 0.77
N LEU A 133 -1.62 26.09 0.58
CA LEU A 133 -2.76 25.27 0.18
C LEU A 133 -2.77 25.15 -1.35
N LEU A 134 -2.62 23.93 -1.84
CA LEU A 134 -2.62 23.59 -3.26
C LEU A 134 -3.96 22.95 -3.63
N ALA A 135 -4.53 23.38 -4.76
CA ALA A 135 -5.70 22.73 -5.36
C ALA A 135 -5.30 21.42 -6.06
N ARG A 136 -6.27 20.53 -6.32
CA ARG A 136 -6.06 19.18 -6.86
C ARG A 136 -4.99 19.07 -7.95
N ARG A 137 -5.10 19.89 -9.00
CA ARG A 137 -4.17 19.83 -10.14
C ARG A 137 -2.72 20.12 -9.72
N GLU A 138 -2.48 21.24 -9.03
CA GLU A 138 -1.14 21.63 -8.55
C GLU A 138 -0.60 20.63 -7.52
N ALA A 139 -1.47 20.11 -6.65
CA ALA A 139 -1.10 19.10 -5.67
C ALA A 139 -0.64 17.79 -6.33
N LEU A 140 -1.39 17.30 -7.33
CA LEU A 140 -1.01 16.11 -8.10
C LEU A 140 0.31 16.34 -8.85
N GLU A 141 0.49 17.49 -9.51
CA GLU A 141 1.76 17.86 -10.17
C GLU A 141 2.95 17.76 -9.20
N VAL A 142 2.82 18.29 -7.97
CA VAL A 142 3.85 18.21 -6.93
C VAL A 142 4.10 16.78 -6.46
N MET A 143 3.05 15.98 -6.29
CA MET A 143 3.17 14.57 -5.88
C MET A 143 3.83 13.71 -6.97
N CYS A 144 3.54 13.97 -8.25
CA CYS A 144 4.12 13.29 -9.40
C CYS A 144 5.59 13.66 -9.65
N ALA A 145 5.97 14.91 -9.35
CA ALA A 145 7.29 15.45 -9.68
C ALA A 145 8.45 14.69 -9.03
N ASP A 146 8.18 13.87 -8.01
CA ASP A 146 9.18 13.08 -7.29
C ASP A 146 9.02 11.57 -7.52
N ALA A 147 9.30 11.13 -8.75
CA ALA A 147 9.18 9.73 -9.16
C ALA A 147 10.08 8.76 -8.35
N ALA A 148 11.10 9.26 -7.65
CA ALA A 148 11.96 8.44 -6.81
C ALA A 148 11.46 8.33 -5.35
N TYR A 149 10.44 9.09 -4.96
CA TYR A 149 9.96 9.12 -3.58
C TYR A 149 9.32 7.79 -3.18
N ARG A 150 9.94 7.09 -2.23
CA ARG A 150 9.40 5.94 -1.51
C ARG A 150 9.69 6.14 -0.02
N PRO A 151 8.83 6.85 0.72
CA PRO A 151 9.10 7.09 2.13
C PRO A 151 9.02 5.80 2.93
N ALA A 152 9.91 5.64 3.91
CA ALA A 152 9.67 4.69 4.99
C ALA A 152 8.54 5.24 5.86
N ILE A 153 7.42 4.54 5.90
CA ILE A 153 6.25 4.88 6.71
C ILE A 153 6.44 4.29 8.11
N GLU A 154 6.17 5.09 9.13
CA GLU A 154 6.27 4.74 10.54
C GLU A 154 5.04 5.27 11.28
N ASP A 155 4.68 4.62 12.39
CA ASP A 155 3.61 5.06 13.30
C ASP A 155 2.29 5.41 12.60
N LEU A 156 1.91 4.62 11.59
CA LEU A 156 0.63 4.80 10.91
C LEU A 156 -0.51 4.47 11.87
N VAL A 157 -1.35 5.47 12.10
CA VAL A 157 -2.56 5.38 12.90
C VAL A 157 -3.75 5.78 12.04
N ALA A 158 -4.81 4.99 12.12
CA ALA A 158 -6.09 5.32 11.53
C ALA A 158 -7.11 5.66 12.64
N ASP A 159 -7.85 6.73 12.43
CA ASP A 159 -8.98 7.13 13.25
C ASP A 159 -10.26 7.15 12.42
N ARG A 160 -11.40 6.88 13.07
CA ARG A 160 -12.74 6.94 12.47
C ARG A 160 -13.62 7.95 13.18
N PRO A 161 -13.54 9.24 12.81
CA PRO A 161 -14.38 10.28 13.39
C PRO A 161 -15.89 10.11 13.10
N GLY A 162 -16.24 9.28 12.11
CA GLY A 162 -17.63 9.03 11.74
C GLY A 162 -17.80 7.89 10.73
N PRO A 163 -19.05 7.56 10.33
CA PRO A 163 -19.38 6.45 9.43
C PRO A 163 -18.85 6.63 7.99
N SER A 164 -18.53 7.85 7.60
CA SER A 164 -18.07 8.20 6.25
C SER A 164 -16.72 8.90 6.26
N LEU A 165 -15.97 8.84 7.37
CA LEU A 165 -14.68 9.50 7.51
C LEU A 165 -13.62 8.53 8.06
N VAL A 166 -12.46 8.54 7.41
CA VAL A 166 -11.23 7.90 7.92
C VAL A 166 -10.14 8.96 7.90
N VAL A 167 -9.44 9.12 9.02
CA VAL A 167 -8.27 9.99 9.12
C VAL A 167 -7.06 9.11 9.32
N LEU A 168 -6.06 9.26 8.47
CA LEU A 168 -4.78 8.57 8.63
C LEU A 168 -3.74 9.59 9.08
N THR A 169 -2.91 9.21 10.05
CA THR A 169 -1.73 9.98 10.45
C THR A 169 -0.53 9.07 10.52
N TYR A 170 0.59 9.47 9.93
CA TYR A 170 1.81 8.67 9.91
C TYR A 170 3.05 9.55 9.79
N LEU A 171 4.21 8.98 10.10
CA LEU A 171 5.51 9.59 9.86
C LEU A 171 6.11 9.03 8.57
N ALA A 172 6.70 9.91 7.77
CA ALA A 172 7.45 9.56 6.58
C ALA A 172 8.88 10.08 6.71
N ARG A 173 9.87 9.20 6.48
CA ARG A 173 11.27 9.60 6.41
C ARG A 173 11.72 9.78 4.97
N ARG A 174 12.49 10.84 4.72
CA ARG A 174 13.17 11.12 3.45
C ARG A 174 14.54 11.70 3.72
N GLY A 175 15.59 10.93 3.42
CA GLY A 175 16.95 11.31 3.82
C GLY A 175 17.04 11.45 5.35
N SER A 176 17.50 12.60 5.84
CA SER A 176 17.60 12.91 7.26
C SER A 176 16.34 13.53 7.88
N GLY A 177 15.35 13.92 7.07
CA GLY A 177 14.14 14.58 7.57
C GLY A 177 13.03 13.61 7.95
N VAL A 178 12.19 14.03 8.89
CA VAL A 178 10.95 13.35 9.30
C VAL A 178 9.77 14.29 9.09
N TRP A 179 8.73 13.81 8.41
CA TRP A 179 7.49 14.57 8.19
C TRP A 179 6.31 13.80 8.76
N ARG A 180 5.42 14.51 9.43
CA ARG A 180 4.11 14.01 9.80
C ARG A 180 3.14 14.29 8.66
N HIS A 181 2.51 13.25 8.18
CA HIS A 181 1.43 13.33 7.21
C HIS A 181 0.10 13.05 7.89
N SER A 182 -0.92 13.78 7.46
CA SER A 182 -2.31 13.50 7.82
C SER A 182 -3.15 13.53 6.55
N THR A 183 -3.98 12.51 6.35
CA THR A 183 -4.94 12.47 5.24
C THR A 183 -6.36 12.26 5.74
N LEU A 184 -7.30 12.89 5.04
CA LEU A 184 -8.73 12.73 5.26
C LEU A 184 -9.35 12.00 4.08
N TRP A 185 -9.98 10.87 4.37
CA TRP A 185 -10.71 10.06 3.41
C TRP A 185 -12.20 10.16 3.69
N VAL A 186 -12.97 10.35 2.63
CA VAL A 186 -14.43 10.49 2.67
C VAL A 186 -15.09 9.34 1.92
N GLY A 187 -16.03 8.68 2.57
CA GLY A 187 -16.81 7.57 2.03
C GLY A 187 -18.17 8.03 1.50
N GLN A 188 -18.46 7.79 0.22
CA GLN A 188 -19.77 8.06 -0.40
C GLN A 188 -20.17 6.94 -1.38
N ALA A 189 -21.41 6.46 -1.25
CA ALA A 189 -22.03 5.49 -2.16
C ALA A 189 -21.16 4.25 -2.47
N GLY A 190 -20.50 3.69 -1.44
CA GLY A 190 -19.65 2.51 -1.60
C GLY A 190 -18.27 2.80 -2.20
N SER A 191 -17.84 4.06 -2.22
CA SER A 191 -16.49 4.47 -2.63
C SER A 191 -15.83 5.33 -1.55
N TRP A 192 -14.50 5.29 -1.46
CA TRP A 192 -13.71 6.15 -0.57
C TRP A 192 -12.68 6.94 -1.36
N ARG A 193 -12.57 8.22 -1.06
CA ARG A 193 -11.67 9.15 -1.75
C ARG A 193 -10.93 10.03 -0.76
N CYS A 194 -9.65 10.23 -1.00
CA CYS A 194 -8.82 11.18 -0.28
C CYS A 194 -9.24 12.60 -0.66
N ARG A 195 -9.69 13.38 0.33
CA ARG A 195 -10.17 14.75 0.19
C ARG A 195 -9.10 15.77 0.57
N CYS A 196 -8.28 15.46 1.55
CA CYS A 196 -7.23 16.37 2.02
C CYS A 196 -5.96 15.59 2.36
N ARG A 197 -4.80 16.20 2.06
CA ARG A 197 -3.50 15.76 2.57
C ARG A 197 -2.74 16.95 3.17
N GLN A 198 -2.14 16.74 4.33
CA GLN A 198 -1.26 17.72 4.96
C GLN A 198 0.09 17.07 5.23
N SER A 199 1.17 17.82 5.02
CA SER A 199 2.53 17.40 5.35
C SER A 199 3.19 18.48 6.22
N THR A 200 3.60 18.12 7.43
CA THR A 200 4.23 19.05 8.37
C THR A 200 5.58 18.50 8.81
N PRO A 201 6.69 19.27 8.77
CA PRO A 201 7.96 18.79 9.28
C PRO A 201 7.87 18.55 10.78
N VAL A 202 8.41 17.42 11.24
CA VAL A 202 8.61 17.17 12.67
C VAL A 202 9.92 17.86 13.05
N ARG A 203 9.86 18.80 14.00
CA ARG A 203 11.06 19.39 14.59
C ARG A 203 11.42 18.57 15.82
N ASP A 204 12.70 18.22 15.93
CA ASP A 204 13.28 17.65 17.16
C ASP A 204 13.16 18.63 18.33
#